data_AF-A0AAJ7SPW4-F1
#
_entry.id   AF-A0AAJ7SPW4-F1
#
_cell.length_a   1.000
_cell.length_b   1.000
_cell.length_c   1.000
_cell.angle_alpha   90.00
_cell.angle_beta   90.00
_cell.angle_gamma   90.00
#
_symmetry.space_group_name_H-M   'P 1'
#
loop_
_entity.id
_entity.type
_entity.pdbx_description
1 polymer ?
#
loop_
_entity_poly.entity_id
_entity_poly.type
_entity_poly.pdbx_seq_one_letter_code
_entity_poly.pdbx_strand_id
1 'polypeptide(L)'
;MAETTAPPRRDEVVDAQYHHHHQQQQEDQKGDCSEQELLELLRQKDSELVMAAELGKALLESNQELRRTKEIQQAELGERMERLEQERHGAVRRLEVRESEWEGRVAELEVELAHVRQELDRKQQGSLETDREKSRALRELSEQNQRLLQQIVAAGETETRLSAELTKLREEFRERTRAAGVHALKETSLHSELRVLLERRRELECRVSALQEENAATQGELDEALARSAMLERQAHGAQVQLSQLQAERRETSDSPRCPARRRGSVSERDQGGDVNNMSLLSEIEHSMEREQFQQDIQSVYGQLQFLCEQLKGGDPRLKLDRKASGEVAAAGRAAPERWTGSDVAAWAESERWPASDAVDSGVETDVSVAESTGSEATPEGLHAAVDELKALIRNLCDSDLQLVREQNLQVQLRSAFSELETLRQERERDGEELRIYKEKAQCLQSELEAQAEELREAREECKGLHTVLAGLPWDDGLRKALRERDEAIAKKQGVEVELERCREDMVTLSNQLLEAIQQKVDLSQQLEAWQDDMQMVIGEQLKEQHRKDMARHVSAGSLRTKTVPQDTKGFFLSFLKNI
;
A
#
# COMPACT_ATOMS: atom_id res chain seq x y z
N MET A 1 123.63 147.69 -32.05
CA MET A 1 124.30 146.45 -31.61
C MET A 1 124.16 145.49 -32.78
N ALA A 2 125.17 145.20 -33.61
CA ALA A 2 126.64 145.16 -33.38
C ALA A 2 127.03 144.07 -32.36
N GLU A 3 128.03 143.20 -32.58
CA GLU A 3 128.94 142.96 -33.73
C GLU A 3 128.69 141.55 -34.36
N THR A 4 129.16 141.11 -35.55
CA THR A 4 130.54 141.01 -36.12
C THR A 4 131.47 140.16 -35.21
N THR A 5 132.26 139.17 -35.63
CA THR A 5 133.14 138.99 -36.81
C THR A 5 133.55 137.48 -36.85
N ALA A 6 133.82 136.74 -37.95
CA ALA A 6 133.58 136.78 -39.40
C ALA A 6 134.28 135.51 -40.03
N PRO A 7 134.06 135.08 -41.30
CA PRO A 7 132.87 135.10 -42.16
C PRO A 7 132.65 133.71 -42.87
N PRO A 8 132.15 133.53 -44.13
CA PRO A 8 130.79 132.98 -44.28
C PRO A 8 130.56 131.89 -45.37
N ARG A 9 129.41 131.19 -45.26
CA ARG A 9 128.39 130.98 -46.32
C ARG A 9 127.15 130.29 -45.70
N ARG A 10 126.00 130.30 -46.37
CA ARG A 10 124.69 129.85 -45.86
C ARG A 10 123.88 129.10 -46.91
N ASP A 11 122.79 128.51 -46.43
CA ASP A 11 121.68 127.80 -47.08
C ASP A 11 121.81 126.26 -47.09
N GLU A 12 120.69 125.53 -47.21
CA GLU A 12 120.49 124.05 -47.10
C GLU A 12 120.20 123.38 -45.71
N VAL A 13 119.84 124.11 -44.63
CA VAL A 13 119.67 123.49 -43.27
C VAL A 13 118.20 123.44 -42.75
N VAL A 14 117.18 123.73 -43.55
CA VAL A 14 115.77 123.85 -43.07
C VAL A 14 114.87 122.67 -43.47
N ASP A 15 114.99 122.14 -44.69
CA ASP A 15 114.01 121.17 -45.22
C ASP A 15 114.09 119.78 -44.56
N ALA A 16 115.27 119.39 -44.07
CA ALA A 16 115.50 118.09 -43.44
C ALA A 16 114.66 117.84 -42.18
N GLN A 17 114.33 118.89 -41.42
CA GLN A 17 113.49 118.75 -40.21
C GLN A 17 112.00 118.65 -40.55
N TYR A 18 111.53 119.34 -41.60
CA TYR A 18 110.14 119.26 -42.04
C TYR A 18 109.78 117.89 -42.63
N HIS A 19 110.66 117.32 -43.47
CA HIS A 19 110.40 116.01 -44.07
C HIS A 19 110.39 114.88 -43.03
N HIS A 20 111.33 114.86 -42.08
CA HIS A 20 111.36 113.80 -41.06
C HIS A 20 110.08 113.80 -40.19
N HIS A 21 109.62 114.97 -39.75
CA HIS A 21 108.42 115.07 -38.92
C HIS A 21 107.14 114.76 -39.70
N HIS A 22 107.05 115.16 -40.99
CA HIS A 22 105.90 114.82 -41.82
C HIS A 22 105.86 113.33 -42.22
N GLN A 23 107.02 112.69 -42.31
CA GLN A 23 107.14 111.25 -42.58
C GLN A 23 106.76 110.42 -41.35
N GLN A 24 107.21 110.80 -40.15
CA GLN A 24 106.72 110.24 -38.89
C GLN A 24 105.19 110.34 -38.80
N GLN A 25 104.62 111.54 -39.00
CA GLN A 25 103.17 111.73 -38.95
C GLN A 25 102.39 110.90 -40.00
N GLN A 26 102.99 110.50 -41.12
CA GLN A 26 102.35 109.59 -42.10
C GLN A 26 102.52 108.10 -41.76
N GLU A 27 103.58 107.73 -41.04
CA GLU A 27 103.76 106.39 -40.50
C GLU A 27 102.86 106.19 -39.27
N ASP A 28 102.79 107.18 -38.37
CA ASP A 28 101.85 107.25 -37.25
C ASP A 28 100.39 107.15 -37.74
N GLN A 29 99.96 108.00 -38.70
CA GLN A 29 98.58 107.98 -39.22
C GLN A 29 98.23 106.69 -39.98
N LYS A 30 99.21 105.97 -40.54
CA LYS A 30 98.98 104.63 -41.12
C LYS A 30 98.90 103.54 -40.06
N GLY A 31 99.71 103.67 -38.99
CA GLY A 31 99.56 102.90 -37.76
C GLY A 31 98.14 103.05 -37.23
N ASP A 32 97.74 104.27 -36.89
CA ASP A 32 96.42 104.64 -36.36
C ASP A 32 95.26 104.04 -37.18
N CYS A 33 95.29 104.13 -38.52
CA CYS A 33 94.24 103.54 -39.37
C CYS A 33 94.22 102.00 -39.27
N SER A 34 95.39 101.35 -39.30
CA SER A 34 95.45 99.89 -39.16
C SER A 34 95.10 99.41 -37.74
N GLU A 35 95.41 100.19 -36.71
CA GLU A 35 95.01 99.93 -35.33
C GLU A 35 93.51 100.14 -35.13
N GLN A 36 92.90 101.13 -35.79
CA GLN A 36 91.44 101.33 -35.77
C GLN A 36 90.70 100.15 -36.41
N GLU A 37 91.13 99.67 -37.58
CA GLU A 37 90.54 98.47 -38.21
C GLU A 37 90.70 97.22 -37.33
N LEU A 38 91.85 97.05 -36.67
CA LEU A 38 92.09 95.97 -35.71
C LEU A 38 91.21 96.10 -34.46
N LEU A 39 91.00 97.31 -33.93
CA LEU A 39 90.13 97.58 -32.78
C LEU A 39 88.65 97.37 -33.12
N GLU A 40 88.20 97.70 -34.33
CA GLU A 40 86.84 97.38 -34.77
C GLU A 40 86.63 95.87 -34.95
N LEU A 41 87.61 95.17 -35.55
CA LEU A 41 87.57 93.71 -35.66
C LEU A 41 87.57 93.03 -34.27
N LEU A 42 88.38 93.52 -33.33
CA LEU A 42 88.37 93.04 -31.93
C LEU A 42 86.99 93.25 -31.30
N ARG A 43 86.36 94.42 -31.44
CA ARG A 43 85.02 94.68 -30.89
C ARG A 43 83.93 93.83 -31.55
N GLN A 44 84.07 93.50 -32.84
CA GLN A 44 83.20 92.53 -33.50
C GLN A 44 83.39 91.12 -32.90
N LYS A 45 84.63 90.70 -32.63
CA LYS A 45 84.92 89.40 -32.01
C LYS A 45 84.52 89.33 -30.54
N ASP A 46 84.66 90.41 -29.78
CA ASP A 46 84.12 90.51 -28.41
C ASP A 46 82.59 90.39 -28.43
N SER A 47 81.91 91.04 -29.39
CA SER A 47 80.46 90.92 -29.57
C SER A 47 80.03 89.50 -29.99
N GLU A 48 80.77 88.84 -30.89
CA GLU A 48 80.55 87.42 -31.24
C GLU A 48 80.78 86.49 -30.04
N LEU A 49 81.79 86.74 -29.22
CA LEU A 49 82.06 85.97 -28.00
C LEU A 49 80.97 86.17 -26.94
N VAL A 50 80.45 87.39 -26.78
CA VAL A 50 79.30 87.69 -25.90
C VAL A 50 78.06 86.97 -26.42
N MET A 51 77.71 87.10 -27.70
CA MET A 51 76.56 86.38 -28.29
C MET A 51 76.71 84.87 -28.20
N ALA A 52 77.92 84.32 -28.38
CA ALA A 52 78.19 82.89 -28.19
C ALA A 52 78.06 82.46 -26.72
N ALA A 53 78.44 83.31 -25.77
CA ALA A 53 78.23 83.08 -24.34
C ALA A 53 76.75 83.19 -23.93
N GLU A 54 75.98 84.09 -24.53
CA GLU A 54 74.53 84.22 -24.33
C GLU A 54 73.76 83.03 -24.92
N LEU A 55 74.11 82.60 -26.14
CA LEU A 55 73.60 81.35 -26.73
C LEU A 55 74.02 80.13 -25.90
N GLY A 56 75.26 80.08 -25.41
CA GLY A 56 75.73 79.05 -24.48
C GLY A 56 74.94 79.04 -23.17
N LYS A 57 74.61 80.21 -22.62
CA LYS A 57 73.77 80.36 -21.42
C LYS A 57 72.34 79.90 -21.67
N ALA A 58 71.71 80.31 -22.78
CA ALA A 58 70.36 79.85 -23.16
C ALA A 58 70.31 78.33 -23.42
N LEU A 59 71.35 77.76 -24.05
CA LEU A 59 71.49 76.31 -24.22
C LEU A 59 71.70 75.59 -22.88
N LEU A 60 72.45 76.17 -21.94
CA LEU A 60 72.59 75.63 -20.58
C LEU A 60 71.29 75.72 -19.78
N GLU A 61 70.54 76.80 -19.90
CA GLU A 61 69.23 76.99 -19.26
C GLU A 61 68.21 75.99 -19.80
N SER A 62 68.10 75.86 -21.12
CA SER A 62 67.29 74.82 -21.77
C SER A 62 67.73 73.40 -21.38
N ASN A 63 69.04 73.13 -21.27
CA ASN A 63 69.53 71.84 -20.77
C ASN A 63 69.21 71.61 -19.28
N GLN A 64 69.12 72.65 -18.46
CA GLN A 64 68.67 72.52 -17.06
C GLN A 64 67.15 72.26 -17.00
N GLU A 65 66.35 72.90 -17.84
CA GLU A 65 64.90 72.62 -17.94
C GLU A 65 64.64 71.20 -18.46
N LEU A 66 65.42 70.72 -19.43
CA LEU A 66 65.42 69.34 -19.90
C LEU A 66 65.96 68.32 -18.87
N ARG A 67 66.65 68.78 -17.82
CA ARG A 67 67.00 67.94 -16.65
C ARG A 67 65.86 67.94 -15.63
N ARG A 68 65.36 69.12 -15.22
CA ARG A 68 64.22 69.26 -14.30
C ARG A 68 62.99 68.48 -14.77
N THR A 69 62.65 68.56 -16.06
CA THR A 69 61.53 67.79 -16.63
C THR A 69 61.77 66.28 -16.63
N LYS A 70 63.01 65.81 -16.85
CA LYS A 70 63.37 64.39 -16.70
C LYS A 70 63.36 63.94 -15.25
N GLU A 71 63.82 64.77 -14.33
CA GLU A 71 63.81 64.50 -12.88
C GLU A 71 62.37 64.39 -12.36
N ILE A 72 61.47 65.29 -12.80
CA ILE A 72 60.02 65.20 -12.51
C ILE A 72 59.42 63.94 -13.14
N GLN A 73 59.70 63.64 -14.41
CA GLN A 73 59.20 62.42 -15.06
C GLN A 73 59.72 61.14 -14.38
N GLN A 74 60.96 61.13 -13.90
CA GLN A 74 61.53 60.02 -13.13
C GLN A 74 60.85 59.87 -11.77
N ALA A 75 60.56 60.97 -11.07
CA ALA A 75 59.78 60.95 -9.83
C ALA A 75 58.34 60.43 -10.07
N GLU A 76 57.63 60.94 -11.08
CA GLU A 76 56.30 60.46 -11.46
C GLU A 76 56.29 58.96 -11.80
N LEU A 77 57.30 58.47 -12.53
CA LEU A 77 57.44 57.05 -12.83
C LEU A 77 57.75 56.22 -11.57
N GLY A 78 58.57 56.74 -10.66
CA GLY A 78 58.81 56.15 -9.34
C GLY A 78 57.52 55.98 -8.53
N GLU A 79 56.75 57.06 -8.35
CA GLU A 79 55.47 56.99 -7.64
C GLU A 79 54.47 56.04 -8.33
N ARG A 80 54.45 55.97 -9.67
CA ARG A 80 53.59 55.04 -10.41
C ARG A 80 54.01 53.58 -10.17
N MET A 81 55.32 53.30 -10.12
CA MET A 81 55.82 51.97 -9.75
C MET A 81 55.45 51.62 -8.30
N GLU A 82 55.64 52.53 -7.34
CA GLU A 82 55.26 52.31 -5.94
C GLU A 82 53.77 52.05 -5.78
N ARG A 83 52.90 52.79 -6.49
CA ARG A 83 51.44 52.55 -6.52
C ARG A 83 51.11 51.15 -7.05
N LEU A 84 51.71 50.75 -8.18
CA LEU A 84 51.49 49.42 -8.78
C LEU A 84 52.01 48.29 -7.89
N GLU A 85 53.12 48.49 -7.18
CA GLU A 85 53.63 47.53 -6.19
C GLU A 85 52.71 47.43 -4.97
N GLN A 86 52.20 48.56 -4.45
CA GLN A 86 51.21 48.57 -3.36
C GLN A 86 49.90 47.90 -3.78
N GLU A 87 49.40 48.17 -4.99
CA GLU A 87 48.22 47.53 -5.57
C GLU A 87 48.42 46.02 -5.75
N ARG A 88 49.58 45.59 -6.27
CA ARG A 88 49.98 44.18 -6.38
C ARG A 88 50.03 43.51 -5.01
N HIS A 89 50.72 44.08 -4.04
CA HIS A 89 50.81 43.53 -2.67
C HIS A 89 49.45 43.58 -1.94
N GLY A 90 48.55 44.48 -2.31
CA GLY A 90 47.16 44.46 -1.88
C GLY A 90 46.33 43.37 -2.55
N ALA A 91 46.54 43.13 -3.85
CA ALA A 91 45.85 42.10 -4.62
C ALA A 91 46.25 40.69 -4.18
N VAL A 92 47.55 40.43 -4.02
CA VAL A 92 48.09 39.15 -3.51
C VAL A 92 47.48 38.82 -2.15
N ARG A 93 47.53 39.74 -1.18
CA ARG A 93 46.91 39.52 0.15
C ARG A 93 45.39 39.32 0.12
N ARG A 94 44.68 39.89 -0.86
CA ARG A 94 43.25 39.63 -1.07
C ARG A 94 42.98 38.27 -1.73
N LEU A 95 43.95 37.68 -2.43
CA LEU A 95 43.87 36.31 -2.93
C LEU A 95 44.21 35.32 -1.80
N GLU A 96 45.32 35.51 -1.10
CA GLU A 96 45.74 34.68 0.06
C GLU A 96 44.62 34.54 1.11
N VAL A 97 43.91 35.63 1.45
CA VAL A 97 42.75 35.58 2.37
C VAL A 97 41.61 34.74 1.79
N ARG A 98 41.26 34.94 0.51
CA ARG A 98 40.19 34.16 -0.16
C ARG A 98 40.55 32.69 -0.32
N GLU A 99 41.81 32.39 -0.59
CA GLU A 99 42.36 31.03 -0.63
C GLU A 99 42.18 30.38 0.74
N SER A 100 42.56 31.05 1.84
CA SER A 100 42.33 30.53 3.20
C SER A 100 40.85 30.37 3.57
N GLU A 101 39.95 31.24 3.07
CA GLU A 101 38.50 31.06 3.22
C GLU A 101 37.97 29.84 2.45
N TRP A 102 38.50 29.56 1.25
CA TRP A 102 38.11 28.40 0.46
C TRP A 102 38.69 27.11 1.04
N GLU A 103 39.94 27.12 1.51
CA GLU A 103 40.54 26.01 2.27
C GLU A 103 39.72 25.70 3.52
N GLY A 104 39.27 26.74 4.25
CA GLY A 104 38.36 26.59 5.39
C GLY A 104 37.05 25.91 5.01
N ARG A 105 36.34 26.40 3.98
CA ARG A 105 35.09 25.81 3.49
C ARG A 105 35.27 24.38 2.97
N VAL A 106 36.41 24.07 2.34
CA VAL A 106 36.75 22.71 1.91
C VAL A 106 36.96 21.80 3.12
N ALA A 107 37.70 22.24 4.13
CA ALA A 107 37.90 21.46 5.36
C ALA A 107 36.60 21.24 6.15
N GLU A 108 35.71 22.24 6.20
CA GLU A 108 34.34 22.11 6.75
C GLU A 108 33.55 21.03 6.01
N LEU A 109 33.49 21.10 4.67
CA LEU A 109 32.80 20.11 3.84
C LEU A 109 33.44 18.72 3.90
N GLU A 110 34.76 18.60 4.03
CA GLU A 110 35.46 17.32 4.25
C GLU A 110 35.08 16.68 5.59
N VAL A 111 34.94 17.49 6.65
CA VAL A 111 34.46 17.04 7.96
C VAL A 111 32.98 16.64 7.91
N GLU A 112 32.12 17.41 7.23
CA GLU A 112 30.71 17.04 7.03
C GLU A 112 30.57 15.75 6.21
N LEU A 113 31.32 15.59 5.12
CA LEU A 113 31.34 14.35 4.34
C LEU A 113 31.85 13.16 5.14
N ALA A 114 32.88 13.34 5.98
CA ALA A 114 33.36 12.31 6.89
C ALA A 114 32.30 11.95 7.96
N HIS A 115 31.59 12.94 8.50
CA HIS A 115 30.52 12.74 9.46
C HIS A 115 29.34 11.97 8.85
N VAL A 116 28.83 12.39 7.68
CA VAL A 116 27.72 11.73 6.97
C VAL A 116 28.08 10.30 6.56
N ARG A 117 29.32 10.04 6.12
CA ARG A 117 29.81 8.66 5.88
C ARG A 117 29.77 7.83 7.17
N GLN A 118 30.27 8.37 8.28
CA GLN A 118 30.27 7.68 9.57
C GLN A 118 28.85 7.48 10.14
N GLU A 119 27.90 8.38 9.87
CA GLU A 119 26.48 8.18 10.17
C GLU A 119 25.87 7.05 9.32
N LEU A 120 26.13 7.05 8.00
CA LEU A 120 25.70 6.00 7.09
C LEU A 120 26.22 4.63 7.54
N ASP A 121 27.50 4.52 7.89
CA ASP A 121 28.11 3.30 8.42
C ASP A 121 27.41 2.82 9.71
N ARG A 122 27.12 3.72 10.65
CA ARG A 122 26.36 3.40 11.87
C ARG A 122 24.95 2.89 11.55
N LYS A 123 24.24 3.51 10.60
CA LYS A 123 22.89 3.08 10.20
C LYS A 123 22.92 1.72 9.48
N GLN A 124 23.92 1.45 8.65
CA GLN A 124 24.13 0.15 8.02
C GLN A 124 24.44 -0.95 9.06
N GLN A 125 25.36 -0.67 9.99
CA GLN A 125 25.70 -1.59 11.08
C GLN A 125 24.48 -1.89 11.96
N GLY A 126 23.72 -0.86 12.36
CA GLY A 126 22.47 -1.01 13.10
C GLY A 126 21.40 -1.80 12.34
N SER A 127 21.22 -1.59 11.03
CA SER A 127 20.32 -2.43 10.23
C SER A 127 20.75 -3.89 10.28
N LEU A 128 22.02 -4.18 9.96
CA LEU A 128 22.58 -5.53 9.99
C LEU A 128 22.44 -6.19 11.37
N GLU A 129 22.51 -5.43 12.46
CA GLU A 129 22.27 -5.94 13.82
C GLU A 129 20.80 -6.28 14.03
N THR A 130 19.86 -5.38 13.71
CA THR A 130 18.43 -5.71 13.80
C THR A 130 18.05 -6.87 12.88
N ASP A 131 18.69 -7.02 11.72
CA ASP A 131 18.44 -8.12 10.77
C ASP A 131 19.01 -9.45 11.27
N ARG A 132 20.17 -9.44 11.95
CA ARG A 132 20.69 -10.60 12.69
C ARG A 132 19.75 -10.98 13.84
N GLU A 133 19.14 -10.01 14.52
CA GLU A 133 18.20 -10.25 15.63
C GLU A 133 16.85 -10.78 15.16
N LYS A 134 16.26 -10.19 14.12
CA LYS A 134 15.10 -10.77 13.40
C LYS A 134 15.40 -12.21 12.98
N SER A 135 16.61 -12.45 12.44
CA SER A 135 17.08 -13.79 12.05
C SER A 135 17.42 -14.73 13.22
N ARG A 136 17.49 -14.26 14.47
CA ARG A 136 17.53 -15.10 15.69
C ARG A 136 16.10 -15.45 16.11
N ALA A 137 15.26 -14.43 16.32
CA ALA A 137 13.86 -14.60 16.71
C ALA A 137 13.07 -15.50 15.74
N LEU A 138 13.25 -15.34 14.42
CA LEU A 138 12.60 -16.20 13.41
C LEU A 138 13.05 -17.67 13.50
N ARG A 139 14.32 -17.95 13.86
CA ARG A 139 14.80 -19.31 14.10
C ARG A 139 14.26 -19.88 15.41
N GLU A 140 14.27 -19.09 16.48
CA GLU A 140 13.72 -19.51 17.77
C GLU A 140 12.21 -19.82 17.67
N LEU A 141 11.44 -19.01 16.94
CA LEU A 141 10.03 -19.27 16.64
C LEU A 141 9.85 -20.47 15.70
N SER A 142 10.70 -20.68 14.70
CA SER A 142 10.59 -21.85 13.82
C SER A 142 10.94 -23.15 14.55
N GLU A 143 11.92 -23.14 15.45
CA GLU A 143 12.25 -24.25 16.34
C GLU A 143 11.13 -24.52 17.35
N GLN A 144 10.53 -23.49 17.95
CA GLN A 144 9.36 -23.65 18.84
C GLN A 144 8.18 -24.28 18.08
N ASN A 145 7.86 -23.77 16.89
CA ASN A 145 6.81 -24.33 16.04
C ASN A 145 7.12 -25.78 15.62
N GLN A 146 8.37 -26.10 15.29
CA GLN A 146 8.76 -27.48 14.96
C GLN A 146 8.61 -28.42 16.16
N ARG A 147 9.00 -27.99 17.37
CA ARG A 147 8.82 -28.76 18.61
C ARG A 147 7.34 -28.97 18.95
N LEU A 148 6.50 -27.95 18.77
CA LEU A 148 5.04 -28.06 18.96
C LEU A 148 4.40 -28.99 17.92
N LEU A 149 4.81 -28.91 16.65
CA LEU A 149 4.36 -29.84 15.61
C LEU A 149 4.78 -31.29 15.91
N GLN A 150 6.01 -31.51 16.41
CA GLN A 150 6.47 -32.83 16.86
C GLN A 150 5.62 -33.36 18.04
N GLN A 151 5.25 -32.50 19.00
CA GLN A 151 4.36 -32.87 20.10
C GLN A 151 2.94 -33.22 19.62
N ILE A 152 2.39 -32.46 18.65
CA ILE A 152 1.08 -32.73 18.06
C ILE A 152 1.09 -34.04 17.26
N VAL A 153 2.14 -34.31 16.48
CA VAL A 153 2.30 -35.59 15.76
C VAL A 153 2.41 -36.75 16.74
N ALA A 154 3.25 -36.66 17.77
CA ALA A 154 3.36 -37.70 18.79
C ALA A 154 2.04 -37.92 19.56
N ALA A 155 1.29 -36.85 19.85
CA ALA A 155 -0.05 -36.97 20.42
C ALA A 155 -0.99 -37.73 19.47
N GLY A 156 -1.04 -37.37 18.18
CA GLY A 156 -1.83 -38.07 17.16
C GLY A 156 -1.42 -39.54 16.96
N GLU A 157 -0.14 -39.88 17.09
CA GLU A 157 0.34 -41.27 17.12
C GLU A 157 -0.19 -42.02 18.36
N THR A 158 -0.23 -41.38 19.53
CA THR A 158 -0.86 -42.00 20.72
C THR A 158 -2.39 -42.11 20.60
N GLU A 159 -3.08 -41.13 20.02
CA GLU A 159 -4.53 -41.18 19.82
C GLU A 159 -4.93 -42.25 18.78
N THR A 160 -4.20 -42.37 17.68
CA THR A 160 -4.44 -43.41 16.67
C THR A 160 -4.12 -44.80 17.22
N ARG A 161 -3.06 -44.94 18.04
CA ARG A 161 -2.78 -46.17 18.79
C ARG A 161 -3.92 -46.54 19.76
N LEU A 162 -4.34 -45.61 20.62
CA LEU A 162 -5.43 -45.83 21.57
C LEU A 162 -6.75 -46.13 20.84
N SER A 163 -7.00 -45.49 19.70
CA SER A 163 -8.14 -45.79 18.83
C SER A 163 -8.09 -47.22 18.29
N ALA A 164 -6.92 -47.70 17.87
CA ALA A 164 -6.72 -49.08 17.42
C ALA A 164 -6.81 -50.11 18.55
N GLU A 165 -6.41 -49.75 19.78
CA GLU A 165 -6.63 -50.57 20.98
C GLU A 165 -8.12 -50.61 21.35
N LEU A 166 -8.86 -49.50 21.19
CA LEU A 166 -10.32 -49.43 21.36
C LEU A 166 -11.09 -50.19 20.28
N THR A 167 -10.65 -50.21 19.01
CA THR A 167 -11.32 -51.04 17.97
C THR A 167 -11.12 -52.52 18.23
N LYS A 168 -9.90 -52.96 18.62
CA LYS A 168 -9.63 -54.34 19.05
C LYS A 168 -10.53 -54.75 20.22
N LEU A 169 -10.59 -53.95 21.28
CA LEU A 169 -11.47 -54.23 22.42
C LEU A 169 -12.95 -54.28 22.00
N ARG A 170 -13.41 -53.38 21.12
CA ARG A 170 -14.77 -53.43 20.56
C ARG A 170 -15.02 -54.68 19.72
N GLU A 171 -14.02 -55.18 19.00
CA GLU A 171 -14.07 -56.45 18.25
C GLU A 171 -14.12 -57.66 19.19
N GLU A 172 -13.26 -57.72 20.21
CA GLU A 172 -13.33 -58.73 21.27
C GLU A 172 -14.69 -58.73 21.98
N PHE A 173 -15.25 -57.56 22.31
CA PHE A 173 -16.59 -57.48 22.89
C PHE A 173 -17.67 -57.97 21.91
N ARG A 174 -17.62 -57.58 20.63
CA ARG A 174 -18.54 -58.11 19.60
C ARG A 174 -18.42 -59.63 19.45
N GLU A 175 -17.22 -60.18 19.53
CA GLU A 175 -16.98 -61.63 19.46
C GLU A 175 -17.50 -62.36 20.69
N ARG A 176 -17.26 -61.82 21.90
CA ARG A 176 -17.86 -62.34 23.15
C ARG A 176 -19.39 -62.29 23.09
N THR A 177 -19.98 -61.22 22.55
CA THR A 177 -21.44 -61.11 22.35
C THR A 177 -21.96 -62.09 21.29
N ARG A 178 -21.25 -62.29 20.17
CA ARG A 178 -21.59 -63.31 19.16
C ARG A 178 -21.52 -64.72 19.75
N ALA A 179 -20.47 -65.03 20.50
CA ALA A 179 -20.29 -66.31 21.18
C ALA A 179 -21.43 -66.54 22.18
N ALA A 180 -21.72 -65.57 23.05
CA ALA A 180 -22.86 -65.63 23.98
C ALA A 180 -24.20 -65.83 23.26
N GLY A 181 -24.43 -65.16 22.12
CA GLY A 181 -25.60 -65.38 21.28
C GLY A 181 -25.68 -66.80 20.69
N VAL A 182 -24.54 -67.35 20.24
CA VAL A 182 -24.46 -68.76 19.78
C VAL A 182 -24.68 -69.75 20.92
N HIS A 183 -24.22 -69.45 22.14
CA HIS A 183 -24.51 -70.25 23.33
C HIS A 183 -26.01 -70.20 23.68
N ALA A 184 -26.62 -69.02 23.72
CA ALA A 184 -28.06 -68.86 23.97
C ALA A 184 -28.91 -69.58 22.90
N LEU A 185 -28.51 -69.53 21.62
CA LEU A 185 -29.20 -70.28 20.55
C LEU A 185 -29.09 -71.81 20.77
N LYS A 186 -27.90 -72.33 21.12
CA LYS A 186 -27.70 -73.74 21.48
C LYS A 186 -28.54 -74.14 22.70
N GLU A 187 -28.59 -73.29 23.72
CA GLU A 187 -29.45 -73.48 24.88
C GLU A 187 -30.93 -73.54 24.46
N THR A 188 -31.42 -72.65 23.58
CA THR A 188 -32.82 -72.75 23.10
C THR A 188 -33.09 -74.01 22.28
N SER A 189 -32.13 -74.49 21.49
CA SER A 189 -32.24 -75.79 20.79
C SER A 189 -32.40 -76.92 21.80
N LEU A 190 -31.48 -77.05 22.75
CA LEU A 190 -31.49 -78.08 23.78
C LEU A 190 -32.75 -78.01 24.66
N HIS A 191 -33.27 -76.82 24.98
CA HIS A 191 -34.55 -76.66 25.68
C HIS A 191 -35.75 -77.09 24.82
N SER A 192 -35.70 -76.93 23.50
CA SER A 192 -36.75 -77.44 22.60
C SER A 192 -36.67 -78.96 22.42
N GLU A 193 -35.48 -79.53 22.31
CA GLU A 193 -35.22 -80.97 22.29
C GLU A 193 -35.69 -81.62 23.60
N LEU A 194 -35.33 -81.05 24.75
CA LEU A 194 -35.82 -81.47 26.07
C LEU A 194 -37.35 -81.36 26.19
N ARG A 195 -37.97 -80.34 25.59
CA ARG A 195 -39.44 -80.21 25.58
C ARG A 195 -40.09 -81.37 24.81
N VAL A 196 -39.63 -81.64 23.58
CA VAL A 196 -40.13 -82.76 22.77
C VAL A 196 -39.90 -84.10 23.45
N LEU A 197 -38.75 -84.29 24.12
CA LEU A 197 -38.47 -85.50 24.91
C LEU A 197 -39.39 -85.62 26.14
N LEU A 198 -39.72 -84.52 26.82
CA LEU A 198 -40.68 -84.50 27.94
C LEU A 198 -42.13 -84.73 27.47
N GLU A 199 -42.51 -84.20 26.31
CA GLU A 199 -43.80 -84.47 25.67
C GLU A 199 -43.90 -85.95 25.28
N ARG A 200 -42.88 -86.50 24.62
CA ARG A 200 -42.81 -87.95 24.33
C ARG A 200 -42.80 -88.82 25.59
N ARG A 201 -42.18 -88.36 26.68
CA ARG A 201 -42.24 -89.05 27.98
C ARG A 201 -43.67 -89.10 28.51
N ARG A 202 -44.40 -87.99 28.46
CA ARG A 202 -45.82 -87.92 28.86
C ARG A 202 -46.72 -88.79 28.00
N GLU A 203 -46.52 -88.81 26.68
CA GLU A 203 -47.24 -89.73 25.78
C GLU A 203 -47.05 -91.19 26.19
N LEU A 204 -45.82 -91.58 26.54
CA LEU A 204 -45.51 -92.94 27.01
C LEU A 204 -46.07 -93.21 28.40
N GLU A 205 -46.05 -92.23 29.32
CA GLU A 205 -46.69 -92.30 30.63
C GLU A 205 -48.22 -92.53 30.49
N CYS A 206 -48.90 -91.75 29.63
CA CYS A 206 -50.34 -91.92 29.36
C CYS A 206 -50.66 -93.24 28.64
N ARG A 207 -49.78 -93.74 27.76
CA ARG A 207 -49.95 -95.07 27.15
C ARG A 207 -49.76 -96.19 28.17
N VAL A 208 -48.86 -96.03 29.13
CA VAL A 208 -48.68 -97.00 30.22
C VAL A 208 -49.88 -96.97 31.18
N SER A 209 -50.45 -95.80 31.52
CA SER A 209 -51.65 -95.73 32.35
C SER A 209 -52.87 -96.31 31.64
N ALA A 210 -53.07 -96.02 30.35
CA ALA A 210 -54.15 -96.64 29.56
C ALA A 210 -54.02 -98.18 29.52
N LEU A 211 -52.80 -98.70 29.28
CA LEU A 211 -52.55 -100.15 29.36
C LEU A 211 -52.76 -100.70 30.78
N GLN A 212 -52.50 -99.93 31.85
CA GLN A 212 -52.81 -100.34 33.22
C GLN A 212 -54.31 -100.38 33.49
N GLU A 213 -55.08 -99.44 32.94
CA GLU A 213 -56.54 -99.42 32.99
C GLU A 213 -57.15 -100.60 32.20
N GLU A 214 -56.64 -100.91 31.01
CA GLU A 214 -57.03 -102.08 30.21
C GLU A 214 -56.69 -103.41 30.91
N ASN A 215 -55.52 -103.51 31.55
CA ASN A 215 -55.16 -104.68 32.37
C ASN A 215 -56.04 -104.80 33.62
N ALA A 216 -56.41 -103.68 34.26
CA ALA A 216 -57.33 -103.70 35.40
C ALA A 216 -58.76 -104.09 34.98
N ALA A 217 -59.22 -103.64 33.81
CA ALA A 217 -60.52 -104.01 33.25
C ALA A 217 -60.57 -105.51 32.89
N THR A 218 -59.58 -106.02 32.14
CA THR A 218 -59.50 -107.44 31.78
C THR A 218 -59.27 -108.35 32.98
N GLN A 219 -58.56 -107.88 34.02
CA GLN A 219 -58.49 -108.61 35.29
C GLN A 219 -59.82 -108.56 36.06
N GLY A 220 -60.60 -107.48 35.97
CA GLY A 220 -61.99 -107.43 36.46
C GLY A 220 -62.92 -108.41 35.73
N GLU A 221 -62.84 -108.49 34.40
CA GLU A 221 -63.56 -109.49 33.59
C GLU A 221 -63.17 -110.93 33.96
N LEU A 222 -61.89 -111.16 34.27
CA LEU A 222 -61.36 -112.44 34.76
C LEU A 222 -61.90 -112.75 36.17
N ASP A 223 -61.88 -111.82 37.10
CA ASP A 223 -62.42 -112.00 38.46
C ASP A 223 -63.94 -112.24 38.42
N GLU A 224 -64.68 -111.56 37.52
CA GLU A 224 -66.07 -111.90 37.24
C GLU A 224 -66.23 -113.29 36.62
N ALA A 225 -65.35 -113.71 35.70
CA ALA A 225 -65.39 -115.04 35.10
C ALA A 225 -65.08 -116.14 36.13
N LEU A 226 -64.17 -115.89 37.06
CA LEU A 226 -63.89 -116.75 38.21
C LEU A 226 -65.08 -116.77 39.19
N ALA A 227 -65.74 -115.63 39.44
CA ALA A 227 -66.97 -115.59 40.24
C ALA A 227 -68.13 -116.33 39.56
N ARG A 228 -68.26 -116.23 38.24
CA ARG A 228 -69.19 -117.02 37.42
C ARG A 228 -68.86 -118.52 37.51
N SER A 229 -67.59 -118.91 37.39
CA SER A 229 -67.14 -120.30 37.59
C SER A 229 -67.50 -120.80 38.99
N ALA A 230 -67.13 -120.08 40.04
CA ALA A 230 -67.44 -120.43 41.42
C ALA A 230 -68.96 -120.52 41.70
N MET A 231 -69.79 -119.73 41.02
CA MET A 231 -71.26 -119.83 41.11
C MET A 231 -71.80 -121.04 40.33
N LEU A 232 -71.26 -121.34 39.15
CA LEU A 232 -71.59 -122.56 38.39
C LEU A 232 -71.12 -123.82 39.12
N GLU A 233 -69.96 -123.79 39.76
CA GLU A 233 -69.45 -124.85 40.64
C GLU A 233 -70.35 -125.03 41.86
N ARG A 234 -70.79 -123.95 42.52
CA ARG A 234 -71.79 -124.04 43.61
C ARG A 234 -73.12 -124.61 43.14
N GLN A 235 -73.59 -124.23 41.95
CA GLN A 235 -74.80 -124.80 41.35
C GLN A 235 -74.62 -126.28 41.00
N ALA A 236 -73.45 -126.68 40.46
CA ALA A 236 -73.11 -128.06 40.18
C ALA A 236 -73.01 -128.89 41.47
N HIS A 237 -72.39 -128.38 42.54
CA HIS A 237 -72.38 -129.03 43.86
C HIS A 237 -73.80 -129.11 44.46
N GLY A 238 -74.62 -128.07 44.29
CA GLY A 238 -76.03 -128.09 44.70
C GLY A 238 -76.83 -129.15 43.95
N ALA A 239 -76.67 -129.25 42.63
CA ALA A 239 -77.27 -130.28 41.80
C ALA A 239 -76.71 -131.68 42.11
N GLN A 240 -75.43 -131.80 42.48
CA GLN A 240 -74.81 -133.05 42.95
C GLN A 240 -75.42 -133.51 44.28
N VAL A 241 -75.74 -132.58 45.19
CA VAL A 241 -76.44 -132.86 46.46
C VAL A 241 -77.91 -133.18 46.22
N GLN A 242 -78.60 -132.49 45.31
CA GLN A 242 -79.97 -132.85 44.91
C GLN A 242 -80.01 -134.24 44.23
N LEU A 243 -79.02 -134.57 43.41
CA LEU A 243 -78.86 -135.90 42.83
C LEU A 243 -78.56 -136.96 43.89
N SER A 244 -77.77 -136.66 44.92
CA SER A 244 -77.52 -137.63 46.00
C SER A 244 -78.72 -137.80 46.93
N GLN A 245 -79.52 -136.74 47.14
CA GLN A 245 -80.83 -136.79 47.81
C GLN A 245 -81.84 -137.63 47.02
N LEU A 246 -82.04 -137.34 45.73
CA LEU A 246 -82.92 -138.14 44.85
C LEU A 246 -82.43 -139.60 44.70
N GLN A 247 -81.12 -139.86 44.86
CA GLN A 247 -80.57 -141.21 44.94
C GLN A 247 -80.80 -141.87 46.31
N ALA A 248 -80.85 -141.11 47.41
CA ALA A 248 -81.22 -141.60 48.73
C ALA A 248 -82.73 -141.92 48.77
N GLU A 249 -83.59 -141.03 48.29
CA GLU A 249 -85.02 -141.27 48.12
C GLU A 249 -85.30 -142.50 47.22
N ARG A 250 -84.54 -142.68 46.13
CA ARG A 250 -84.57 -143.91 45.32
C ARG A 250 -84.16 -145.16 46.07
N ARG A 251 -83.26 -145.07 47.06
CA ARG A 251 -82.84 -146.22 47.90
C ARG A 251 -83.92 -146.53 48.94
N GLU A 252 -84.41 -145.51 49.64
CA GLU A 252 -85.50 -145.62 50.62
C GLU A 252 -86.81 -146.15 49.99
N THR A 253 -87.08 -145.81 48.73
CA THR A 253 -88.21 -146.37 47.95
C THR A 253 -87.90 -147.71 47.25
N SER A 254 -86.68 -148.25 47.34
CA SER A 254 -86.34 -149.57 46.78
C SER A 254 -86.58 -150.74 47.74
N ASP A 255 -86.66 -150.50 49.05
CA ASP A 255 -86.78 -151.55 50.07
C ASP A 255 -88.25 -152.00 50.32
N SER A 256 -88.94 -152.40 49.26
CA SER A 256 -90.19 -153.18 49.35
C SER A 256 -90.42 -154.09 48.12
N PRO A 257 -90.64 -155.41 48.27
CA PRO A 257 -90.38 -156.36 47.17
C PRO A 257 -91.61 -156.78 46.34
N ARG A 258 -91.60 -156.51 45.02
CA ARG A 258 -92.08 -157.43 43.96
C ARG A 258 -91.71 -157.00 42.53
N CYS A 259 -91.10 -157.92 41.77
CA CYS A 259 -91.00 -157.90 40.30
C CYS A 259 -92.36 -158.30 39.65
N PRO A 260 -92.67 -158.04 38.35
CA PRO A 260 -91.73 -158.16 37.21
C PRO A 260 -91.94 -157.31 35.91
N ALA A 261 -90.99 -157.48 34.97
CA ALA A 261 -91.17 -157.54 33.50
C ALA A 261 -91.66 -156.32 32.65
N ARG A 262 -90.70 -155.48 32.24
CA ARG A 262 -90.34 -155.19 30.82
C ARG A 262 -91.48 -155.13 29.75
N ARG A 263 -91.83 -153.93 29.27
CA ARG A 263 -92.03 -153.70 27.81
C ARG A 263 -91.76 -152.26 27.30
N ARG A 264 -91.04 -152.26 26.18
CA ARG A 264 -90.59 -151.21 25.24
C ARG A 264 -91.69 -150.21 24.79
N GLY A 265 -91.31 -148.94 24.62
CA GLY A 265 -92.05 -147.87 23.93
C GLY A 265 -91.09 -146.76 23.44
N SER A 266 -91.48 -145.94 22.46
CA SER A 266 -90.61 -144.96 21.76
C SER A 266 -91.44 -143.85 21.08
N VAL A 267 -90.77 -142.81 20.51
CA VAL A 267 -91.31 -141.65 19.74
C VAL A 267 -91.87 -140.53 20.66
N SER A 268 -91.82 -139.21 20.35
CA SER A 268 -90.89 -138.32 19.59
C SER A 268 -91.41 -136.85 19.69
N GLU A 269 -90.63 -135.85 19.24
CA GLU A 269 -91.02 -134.43 19.03
C GLU A 269 -91.37 -133.63 20.32
N ARG A 270 -91.43 -132.28 20.41
CA ARG A 270 -90.99 -131.08 19.64
C ARG A 270 -90.88 -129.88 20.67
N ASP A 271 -90.66 -128.58 20.42
CA ASP A 271 -90.58 -127.69 19.24
C ASP A 271 -89.83 -126.36 19.56
N GLN A 272 -89.56 -125.52 18.52
CA GLN A 272 -89.37 -124.04 18.54
C GLN A 272 -88.20 -123.41 19.37
N GLY A 273 -87.59 -122.28 18.97
CA GLY A 273 -87.70 -121.50 17.71
C GLY A 273 -87.04 -120.10 17.80
N GLY A 274 -86.73 -119.47 16.65
CA GLY A 274 -86.23 -118.08 16.53
C GLY A 274 -84.71 -117.91 16.70
N ASP A 275 -83.98 -117.09 15.93
CA ASP A 275 -84.40 -116.18 14.85
C ASP A 275 -83.37 -116.12 13.70
N VAL A 276 -83.77 -115.54 12.56
CA VAL A 276 -82.98 -115.51 11.32
C VAL A 276 -82.74 -114.09 10.83
N ASN A 277 -81.51 -113.79 10.38
CA ASN A 277 -81.36 -112.87 9.23
C ASN A 277 -80.08 -113.16 8.43
N ASN A 278 -80.20 -113.19 7.10
CA ASN A 278 -79.10 -113.40 6.14
C ASN A 278 -78.93 -112.16 5.26
N MET A 279 -77.69 -111.67 5.09
CA MET A 279 -77.12 -110.98 3.90
C MET A 279 -75.61 -110.80 4.16
N SER A 280 -74.69 -110.80 3.18
CA SER A 280 -74.67 -111.35 1.82
C SER A 280 -73.20 -111.40 1.32
N LEU A 281 -72.96 -111.80 0.07
CA LEU A 281 -71.66 -111.77 -0.62
C LEU A 281 -71.02 -110.36 -0.59
N LEU A 282 -69.69 -110.18 -0.61
CA LEU A 282 -68.71 -110.64 -1.61
C LEU A 282 -69.00 -110.22 -3.07
N SER A 283 -69.42 -108.96 -3.29
CA SER A 283 -69.22 -108.27 -4.59
C SER A 283 -69.44 -106.75 -4.51
N GLU A 284 -68.90 -106.07 -5.53
CA GLU A 284 -69.08 -104.65 -5.92
C GLU A 284 -68.19 -103.57 -5.25
N ILE A 285 -67.28 -103.02 -6.07
CA ILE A 285 -66.48 -101.79 -5.90
C ILE A 285 -65.44 -101.83 -4.76
N GLU A 286 -64.12 -101.83 -4.98
CA GLU A 286 -63.29 -101.81 -6.20
C GLU A 286 -63.58 -100.70 -7.23
N HIS A 287 -63.30 -99.44 -6.89
CA HIS A 287 -62.53 -98.45 -7.69
C HIS A 287 -62.69 -97.02 -7.14
N SER A 288 -61.56 -96.28 -7.04
CA SER A 288 -61.46 -94.80 -6.92
C SER A 288 -62.12 -94.13 -5.68
N MET A 289 -61.56 -93.08 -5.06
CA MET A 289 -60.43 -92.20 -5.41
C MET A 289 -59.60 -91.88 -4.15
N GLU A 290 -58.29 -92.12 -4.16
CA GLU A 290 -57.37 -91.53 -3.14
C GLU A 290 -55.89 -91.44 -3.56
N ARG A 291 -55.53 -91.84 -4.80
CA ARG A 291 -54.15 -91.75 -5.33
C ARG A 291 -53.86 -90.49 -6.14
N GLU A 292 -54.87 -89.71 -6.52
CA GLU A 292 -54.70 -88.53 -7.38
C GLU A 292 -54.28 -87.28 -6.59
N GLN A 293 -54.76 -87.11 -5.36
CA GLN A 293 -54.35 -86.01 -4.47
C GLN A 293 -52.85 -86.07 -4.17
N PHE A 294 -52.33 -87.25 -3.82
CA PHE A 294 -50.90 -87.44 -3.54
C PHE A 294 -49.97 -87.19 -4.73
N GLN A 295 -50.48 -87.20 -5.98
CA GLN A 295 -49.71 -86.78 -7.16
C GLN A 295 -49.77 -85.27 -7.42
N GLN A 296 -50.87 -84.59 -7.08
CA GLN A 296 -50.98 -83.13 -7.20
C GLN A 296 -50.07 -82.42 -6.19
N ASP A 297 -50.00 -82.90 -4.95
CA ASP A 297 -49.15 -82.31 -3.90
C ASP A 297 -47.65 -82.38 -4.27
N ILE A 298 -47.18 -83.51 -4.79
CA ILE A 298 -45.77 -83.69 -5.22
C ILE A 298 -45.43 -82.73 -6.37
N GLN A 299 -46.35 -82.52 -7.32
CA GLN A 299 -46.13 -81.59 -8.45
C GLN A 299 -46.11 -80.12 -7.98
N SER A 300 -46.97 -79.74 -7.03
CA SER A 300 -46.97 -78.41 -6.41
C SER A 300 -45.64 -78.08 -5.74
N VAL A 301 -45.11 -79.01 -4.93
CA VAL A 301 -43.82 -78.84 -4.23
C VAL A 301 -42.64 -78.75 -5.21
N TYR A 302 -42.64 -79.55 -6.29
CA TYR A 302 -41.59 -79.47 -7.31
C TYR A 302 -41.58 -78.13 -8.07
N GLY A 303 -42.75 -77.56 -8.39
CA GLY A 303 -42.83 -76.24 -9.03
C GLY A 303 -42.29 -75.11 -8.15
N GLN A 304 -42.58 -75.14 -6.84
CA GLN A 304 -42.09 -74.15 -5.88
C GLN A 304 -40.56 -74.21 -5.71
N LEU A 305 -39.97 -75.42 -5.74
CA LEU A 305 -38.52 -75.61 -5.70
C LEU A 305 -37.81 -75.11 -6.97
N GLN A 306 -38.42 -75.23 -8.15
CA GLN A 306 -37.86 -74.68 -9.39
C GLN A 306 -37.84 -73.14 -9.38
N PHE A 307 -38.93 -72.50 -8.99
CA PHE A 307 -39.03 -71.03 -8.96
C PHE A 307 -37.97 -70.36 -8.07
N LEU A 308 -37.64 -70.96 -6.93
CA LEU A 308 -36.59 -70.47 -6.02
C LEU A 308 -35.17 -70.74 -6.56
N CYS A 309 -34.97 -71.79 -7.36
CA CYS A 309 -33.70 -72.06 -8.04
C CYS A 309 -33.41 -71.09 -9.20
N GLU A 310 -34.45 -70.54 -9.83
CA GLU A 310 -34.33 -69.52 -10.89
C GLU A 310 -33.82 -68.19 -10.31
N GLN A 311 -34.38 -67.75 -9.18
CA GLN A 311 -34.02 -66.48 -8.53
C GLN A 311 -32.58 -66.46 -7.98
N LEU A 312 -31.99 -67.62 -7.68
CA LEU A 312 -30.61 -67.74 -7.17
C LEU A 312 -29.52 -67.77 -8.25
N LYS A 313 -29.87 -67.63 -9.55
CA LYS A 313 -28.89 -67.55 -10.66
C LYS A 313 -28.67 -66.14 -11.21
N GLY A 314 -29.45 -65.15 -10.78
CA GLY A 314 -29.38 -63.78 -11.30
C GLY A 314 -28.50 -62.84 -10.47
N GLY A 315 -27.16 -62.96 -10.54
CA GLY A 315 -26.27 -62.10 -9.76
C GLY A 315 -24.79 -62.05 -10.18
N ASP A 316 -24.49 -61.17 -11.15
CA ASP A 316 -23.16 -60.57 -11.41
C ASP A 316 -21.98 -61.51 -11.78
N PRO A 317 -20.76 -61.02 -12.15
CA PRO A 317 -20.33 -59.64 -12.48
C PRO A 317 -19.54 -59.47 -13.82
N ARG A 318 -19.27 -58.19 -14.17
CA ARG A 318 -18.08 -57.62 -14.87
C ARG A 318 -17.31 -58.43 -15.94
N LEU A 319 -17.14 -57.81 -17.12
CA LEU A 319 -15.90 -57.90 -17.94
C LEU A 319 -15.58 -56.56 -18.64
N LYS A 320 -14.36 -56.40 -19.19
CA LYS A 320 -13.85 -55.18 -19.85
C LYS A 320 -13.41 -55.42 -21.32
N LEU A 321 -13.20 -54.29 -22.03
CA LEU A 321 -12.37 -54.06 -23.24
C LEU A 321 -13.05 -54.08 -24.63
N ASP A 322 -12.98 -52.90 -25.25
CA ASP A 322 -12.64 -52.55 -26.64
C ASP A 322 -13.33 -53.21 -27.85
N ARG A 323 -14.07 -52.39 -28.62
CA ARG A 323 -13.96 -52.41 -30.09
C ARG A 323 -14.29 -51.08 -30.80
N LYS A 324 -13.23 -50.45 -31.33
CA LYS A 324 -13.12 -49.62 -32.55
C LYS A 324 -14.34 -48.85 -33.12
N ALA A 325 -14.19 -47.52 -33.11
CA ALA A 325 -14.17 -46.61 -34.28
C ALA A 325 -15.24 -46.70 -35.39
N SER A 326 -15.98 -45.60 -35.55
CA SER A 326 -16.41 -44.98 -36.83
C SER A 326 -16.90 -43.55 -36.52
N GLY A 327 -16.55 -42.50 -37.26
CA GLY A 327 -15.63 -42.41 -38.40
C GLY A 327 -15.19 -40.96 -38.67
N GLU A 328 -14.35 -40.76 -39.68
CA GLU A 328 -13.80 -39.45 -40.06
C GLU A 328 -14.77 -38.63 -40.92
N VAL A 329 -14.79 -37.30 -40.74
CA VAL A 329 -15.13 -36.34 -41.80
C VAL A 329 -14.12 -35.19 -41.75
N ALA A 330 -13.69 -34.71 -42.92
CA ALA A 330 -12.51 -33.87 -43.08
C ALA A 330 -12.74 -32.36 -42.90
N ALA A 331 -11.63 -31.63 -42.85
CA ALA A 331 -11.57 -30.18 -42.71
C ALA A 331 -12.22 -29.39 -43.84
N ALA A 332 -12.70 -28.19 -43.50
CA ALA A 332 -12.82 -27.07 -44.43
C ALA A 332 -12.53 -25.75 -43.67
N GLY A 333 -11.45 -25.06 -44.05
CA GLY A 333 -11.11 -23.74 -43.51
C GLY A 333 -11.14 -22.68 -44.60
N ARG A 334 -11.93 -21.62 -44.40
CA ARG A 334 -11.72 -20.23 -44.88
C ARG A 334 -12.96 -19.36 -44.65
N ALA A 335 -12.83 -18.37 -43.76
CA ALA A 335 -13.46 -17.06 -43.88
C ALA A 335 -12.74 -16.10 -42.91
N ALA A 336 -12.36 -14.91 -43.39
CA ALA A 336 -12.09 -13.76 -42.52
C ALA A 336 -13.41 -12.96 -42.32
N PRO A 337 -13.45 -11.94 -41.45
CA PRO A 337 -13.00 -10.64 -41.95
C PRO A 337 -12.18 -9.79 -40.96
N GLU A 338 -11.33 -8.95 -41.56
CA GLU A 338 -11.01 -7.56 -41.22
C GLU A 338 -11.09 -7.08 -39.75
N ARG A 339 -9.94 -6.63 -39.22
CA ARG A 339 -9.90 -5.61 -38.17
C ARG A 339 -8.79 -4.58 -38.39
N TRP A 340 -9.08 -3.66 -39.31
CA TRP A 340 -8.61 -2.27 -39.43
C TRP A 340 -7.36 -1.86 -38.62
N THR A 341 -6.31 -1.46 -39.34
CA THR A 341 -5.18 -0.67 -38.83
C THR A 341 -5.20 0.73 -39.46
N GLY A 342 -5.39 1.76 -38.63
CA GLY A 342 -4.96 3.14 -38.87
C GLY A 342 -4.16 3.58 -37.63
N SER A 343 -3.08 4.37 -37.70
CA SER A 343 -2.78 5.48 -38.62
C SER A 343 -3.82 6.61 -38.58
N ASP A 344 -3.27 7.82 -38.64
CA ASP A 344 -3.91 9.12 -38.92
C ASP A 344 -4.16 10.01 -37.70
N VAL A 345 -3.07 10.59 -37.17
CA VAL A 345 -3.08 11.84 -36.39
C VAL A 345 -2.09 12.82 -37.02
N ALA A 346 -2.54 13.46 -38.11
CA ALA A 346 -1.87 14.57 -38.78
C ALA A 346 -2.95 15.52 -39.35
N ALA A 347 -2.54 16.73 -39.73
CA ALA A 347 -3.35 17.76 -40.40
C ALA A 347 -4.57 18.32 -39.60
N TRP A 348 -4.28 19.21 -38.64
CA TRP A 348 -5.21 20.28 -38.18
C TRP A 348 -4.41 21.58 -37.92
N ALA A 349 -3.93 22.24 -38.98
CA ALA A 349 -3.26 23.55 -38.89
C ALA A 349 -3.16 24.28 -40.26
N GLU A 350 -4.28 24.71 -40.85
CA GLU A 350 -4.24 25.62 -42.01
C GLU A 350 -5.48 26.53 -42.09
N SER A 351 -5.31 27.73 -42.67
CA SER A 351 -6.28 28.84 -42.85
C SER A 351 -6.63 29.74 -41.64
N GLU A 352 -6.52 31.06 -41.89
CA GLU A 352 -6.91 32.30 -41.15
C GLU A 352 -5.68 33.20 -40.88
N ARG A 353 -5.03 33.81 -41.88
CA ARG A 353 -5.48 34.92 -42.76
C ARG A 353 -5.63 36.29 -42.06
N TRP A 354 -4.58 37.11 -42.13
CA TRP A 354 -4.65 38.57 -42.04
C TRP A 354 -3.87 39.20 -43.21
N PRO A 355 -4.40 40.21 -43.92
CA PRO A 355 -3.66 40.91 -44.97
C PRO A 355 -2.84 42.08 -44.40
N ALA A 356 -1.64 42.29 -44.93
CA ALA A 356 -0.99 43.60 -44.84
C ALA A 356 -1.71 44.59 -45.77
N SER A 357 -1.76 45.86 -45.39
CA SER A 357 -2.29 46.93 -46.27
C SER A 357 -1.14 47.66 -46.94
N ASP A 358 -1.15 47.70 -48.28
CA ASP A 358 -0.29 48.59 -49.04
C ASP A 358 -0.71 50.05 -48.82
N ALA A 359 0.27 50.94 -48.67
CA ALA A 359 0.02 52.38 -48.59
C ALA A 359 -0.12 52.98 -49.98
N VAL A 360 -1.14 53.81 -50.18
CA VAL A 360 -1.46 54.45 -51.47
C VAL A 360 -0.73 55.79 -51.60
N ASP A 361 -0.14 56.03 -52.77
CA ASP A 361 0.42 57.32 -53.19
C ASP A 361 -0.69 58.31 -53.59
N SER A 362 -0.58 59.55 -53.14
CA SER A 362 -1.39 60.68 -53.63
C SER A 362 -0.69 62.02 -53.37
N GLY A 363 -0.01 62.54 -54.38
CA GLY A 363 0.56 63.88 -54.36
C GLY A 363 -0.49 65.00 -54.47
N VAL A 364 -0.11 66.21 -54.06
CA VAL A 364 -0.84 67.46 -54.34
C VAL A 364 0.17 68.54 -54.74
N GLU A 365 0.13 68.94 -56.01
CA GLU A 365 0.79 70.16 -56.49
C GLU A 365 -0.15 71.37 -56.28
N THR A 366 0.40 72.54 -55.94
CA THR A 366 -0.32 73.82 -56.01
C THR A 366 0.60 74.96 -56.44
N ASP A 367 0.74 75.13 -57.76
CA ASP A 367 1.21 76.39 -58.35
C ASP A 367 0.10 77.45 -58.31
N VAL A 368 0.41 78.67 -57.89
CA VAL A 368 -0.34 79.88 -58.28
C VAL A 368 0.64 81.02 -58.57
N SER A 369 0.54 81.59 -59.77
CA SER A 369 1.48 82.59 -60.29
C SER A 369 1.20 84.03 -59.82
N VAL A 370 2.25 84.83 -59.97
CA VAL A 370 2.28 86.30 -60.06
C VAL A 370 0.99 86.93 -60.64
N ALA A 371 0.52 88.00 -59.99
CA ALA A 371 -0.32 89.03 -60.59
C ALA A 371 0.42 90.39 -60.47
N GLU A 372 0.13 91.32 -61.37
CA GLU A 372 1.02 92.44 -61.69
C GLU A 372 0.28 93.80 -61.79
N SER A 373 1.03 94.89 -61.65
CA SER A 373 0.76 96.23 -62.20
C SER A 373 -0.22 97.20 -61.52
N THR A 374 0.15 98.48 -61.60
CA THR A 374 -0.64 99.73 -61.37
C THR A 374 -1.14 100.06 -59.96
N GLY A 375 -1.34 101.34 -59.59
CA GLY A 375 -0.89 102.58 -60.27
C GLY A 375 -1.83 103.78 -60.19
N SER A 376 -1.43 104.79 -59.39
CA SER A 376 -1.97 106.16 -59.30
C SER A 376 -3.28 106.43 -58.51
N GLU A 377 -3.25 107.62 -57.89
CA GLU A 377 -4.32 108.45 -57.33
C GLU A 377 -5.05 108.04 -56.02
N ALA A 378 -4.77 108.83 -54.98
CA ALA A 378 -5.35 108.69 -53.64
C ALA A 378 -6.56 109.62 -53.43
N THR A 379 -7.76 109.03 -53.42
CA THR A 379 -8.97 109.59 -52.81
C THR A 379 -9.02 109.20 -51.31
N PRO A 380 -10.05 109.53 -50.51
CA PRO A 380 -10.19 109.04 -49.14
C PRO A 380 -10.24 107.50 -49.03
N GLU A 381 -10.58 106.81 -50.12
CA GLU A 381 -10.48 105.35 -50.23
C GLU A 381 -9.03 104.90 -50.09
N GLY A 382 -8.04 105.67 -50.57
CA GLY A 382 -6.61 105.38 -50.42
C GLY A 382 -6.13 105.35 -48.97
N LEU A 383 -6.79 106.05 -48.05
CA LEU A 383 -6.47 106.01 -46.62
C LEU A 383 -7.11 104.80 -45.92
N HIS A 384 -8.29 104.36 -46.38
CA HIS A 384 -8.84 103.06 -45.97
C HIS A 384 -8.06 101.91 -46.58
N ALA A 385 -7.69 101.98 -47.86
CA ALA A 385 -6.87 101.00 -48.58
C ALA A 385 -5.49 100.86 -47.93
N ALA A 386 -4.75 101.94 -47.66
CA ALA A 386 -3.48 101.85 -46.93
C ALA A 386 -3.65 101.26 -45.52
N VAL A 387 -4.78 101.51 -44.84
CA VAL A 387 -5.10 100.91 -43.54
C VAL A 387 -5.52 99.43 -43.66
N ASP A 388 -6.19 99.04 -44.74
CA ASP A 388 -6.65 97.67 -44.99
C ASP A 388 -5.54 96.79 -45.61
N GLU A 389 -4.61 97.39 -46.36
CA GLU A 389 -3.29 96.88 -46.72
C GLU A 389 -2.42 96.70 -45.48
N LEU A 390 -2.35 97.69 -44.57
CA LEU A 390 -1.65 97.51 -43.29
C LEU A 390 -2.31 96.41 -42.43
N LYS A 391 -3.65 96.32 -42.39
CA LYS A 391 -4.34 95.17 -41.76
C LYS A 391 -4.08 93.87 -42.52
N ALA A 392 -3.92 93.88 -43.84
CA ALA A 392 -3.60 92.69 -44.63
C ALA A 392 -2.15 92.24 -44.39
N LEU A 393 -1.19 93.16 -44.37
CA LEU A 393 0.19 92.92 -43.95
C LEU A 393 0.26 92.41 -42.52
N ILE A 394 -0.45 93.03 -41.56
CA ILE A 394 -0.49 92.55 -40.18
C ILE A 394 -1.13 91.15 -40.09
N ARG A 395 -2.22 90.88 -40.82
CA ARG A 395 -2.80 89.53 -40.91
C ARG A 395 -1.82 88.54 -41.52
N ASN A 396 -1.25 88.83 -42.69
CA ASN A 396 -0.29 87.98 -43.39
C ASN A 396 0.98 87.72 -42.56
N LEU A 397 1.47 88.71 -41.81
CA LEU A 397 2.60 88.55 -40.88
C LEU A 397 2.20 87.67 -39.70
N CYS A 398 1.08 87.95 -39.03
CA CYS A 398 0.59 87.10 -37.93
C CYS A 398 0.25 85.67 -38.39
N ASP A 399 -0.29 85.49 -39.59
CA ASP A 399 -0.56 84.19 -40.19
C ASP A 399 0.74 83.48 -40.63
N SER A 400 1.77 84.21 -41.05
CA SER A 400 3.11 83.67 -41.32
C SER A 400 3.81 83.24 -40.02
N ASP A 401 3.75 84.06 -38.96
CA ASP A 401 4.26 83.71 -37.63
C ASP A 401 3.51 82.49 -37.07
N LEU A 402 2.19 82.45 -37.24
CA LEU A 402 1.35 81.33 -36.80
C LEU A 402 1.55 80.07 -37.66
N GLN A 403 1.84 80.20 -38.95
CA GLN A 403 2.28 79.10 -39.82
C GLN A 403 3.65 78.59 -39.40
N LEU A 404 4.63 79.47 -39.16
CA LEU A 404 5.97 79.10 -38.69
C LEU A 404 5.90 78.39 -37.32
N VAL A 405 5.06 78.85 -36.40
CA VAL A 405 4.82 78.17 -35.11
C VAL A 405 4.10 76.83 -35.30
N ARG A 406 3.15 76.71 -36.24
CA ARG A 406 2.52 75.42 -36.59
C ARG A 406 3.52 74.44 -37.20
N GLU A 407 4.37 74.89 -38.13
CA GLU A 407 5.41 74.09 -38.77
C GLU A 407 6.47 73.65 -37.77
N GLN A 408 6.93 74.54 -36.87
CA GLN A 408 7.86 74.18 -35.79
C GLN A 408 7.23 73.16 -34.83
N ASN A 409 5.95 73.32 -34.48
CA ASN A 409 5.24 72.35 -33.64
C ASN A 409 5.07 70.99 -34.36
N LEU A 410 4.71 70.99 -35.64
CA LEU A 410 4.66 69.78 -36.48
C LEU A 410 6.03 69.12 -36.65
N GLN A 411 7.12 69.90 -36.78
CA GLN A 411 8.48 69.36 -36.81
C GLN A 411 8.90 68.76 -35.46
N VAL A 412 8.47 69.34 -34.33
CA VAL A 412 8.71 68.78 -33.00
C VAL A 412 7.91 67.49 -32.80
N GLN A 413 6.63 67.47 -33.18
CA GLN A 413 5.78 66.26 -33.15
C GLN A 413 6.31 65.16 -34.07
N LEU A 414 6.79 65.51 -35.26
CA LEU A 414 7.38 64.55 -36.20
C LEU A 414 8.70 64.00 -35.66
N ARG A 415 9.52 64.82 -34.99
CA ARG A 415 10.75 64.36 -34.31
C ARG A 415 10.47 63.50 -33.09
N SER A 416 9.44 63.80 -32.29
CA SER A 416 9.06 62.92 -31.17
C SER A 416 8.50 61.59 -31.69
N ALA A 417 7.61 61.62 -32.69
CA ALA A 417 7.10 60.42 -33.34
C ALA A 417 8.21 59.57 -33.99
N PHE A 418 9.23 60.18 -34.62
CA PHE A 418 10.40 59.42 -35.09
C PHE A 418 11.22 58.84 -33.94
N SER A 419 11.44 59.57 -32.85
CA SER A 419 12.11 59.05 -31.66
C SER A 419 11.34 57.90 -31.00
N GLU A 420 10.01 57.98 -30.97
CA GLU A 420 9.11 56.94 -30.45
C GLU A 420 9.14 55.69 -31.34
N LEU A 421 9.12 55.87 -32.67
CA LEU A 421 9.30 54.78 -33.64
C LEU A 421 10.70 54.15 -33.57
N GLU A 422 11.75 54.92 -33.30
CA GLU A 422 13.10 54.39 -33.05
C GLU A 422 13.17 53.59 -31.75
N THR A 423 12.53 54.03 -30.66
CA THR A 423 12.44 53.24 -29.42
C THR A 423 11.65 51.94 -29.62
N LEU A 424 10.47 52.00 -30.24
CA LEU A 424 9.64 50.82 -30.55
C LEU A 424 10.35 49.85 -31.51
N ARG A 425 11.16 50.38 -32.42
CA ARG A 425 12.01 49.57 -33.31
C ARG A 425 13.11 48.85 -32.52
N GLN A 426 13.82 49.55 -31.64
CA GLN A 426 14.84 48.91 -30.80
C GLN A 426 14.24 47.88 -29.84
N GLU A 427 13.04 48.13 -29.31
CA GLU A 427 12.29 47.16 -28.50
C GLU A 427 11.93 45.92 -29.33
N ARG A 428 11.37 46.09 -30.53
CA ARG A 428 11.10 44.97 -31.45
C ARG A 428 12.37 44.22 -31.87
N GLU A 429 13.52 44.89 -31.99
CA GLU A 429 14.81 44.26 -32.28
C GLU A 429 15.31 43.46 -31.07
N ARG A 430 15.18 43.97 -29.83
CA ARG A 430 15.43 43.21 -28.58
C ARG A 430 14.50 42.01 -28.41
N ASP A 431 13.19 42.19 -28.57
CA ASP A 431 12.19 41.10 -28.55
C ASP A 431 12.54 40.02 -29.59
N GLY A 432 13.05 40.43 -30.76
CA GLY A 432 13.51 39.52 -31.81
C GLY A 432 14.75 38.72 -31.43
N GLU A 433 15.68 39.30 -30.67
CA GLU A 433 16.85 38.63 -30.11
C GLU A 433 16.49 37.72 -28.94
N GLU A 434 15.64 38.16 -28.02
CA GLU A 434 15.10 37.30 -26.95
C GLU A 434 14.34 36.11 -27.53
N LEU A 435 13.48 36.31 -28.53
CA LEU A 435 12.76 35.23 -29.20
C LEU A 435 13.69 34.27 -29.96
N ARG A 436 14.85 34.71 -30.45
CA ARG A 436 15.90 33.81 -30.97
C ARG A 436 16.51 32.99 -29.85
N ILE A 437 16.93 33.62 -28.76
CA ILE A 437 17.50 32.95 -27.59
C ILE A 437 16.51 31.92 -27.00
N TYR A 438 15.22 32.22 -26.95
CA TYR A 438 14.17 31.28 -26.51
C TYR A 438 13.97 30.12 -27.50
N LYS A 439 14.08 30.35 -28.82
CA LYS A 439 14.03 29.28 -29.84
C LYS A 439 15.26 28.38 -29.80
N GLU A 440 16.45 28.95 -29.64
CA GLU A 440 17.70 28.20 -29.48
C GLU A 440 17.67 27.35 -28.20
N LYS A 441 17.23 27.92 -27.07
CA LYS A 441 16.99 27.16 -25.82
C LYS A 441 15.97 26.04 -26.02
N ALA A 442 14.87 26.30 -26.73
CA ALA A 442 13.87 25.26 -27.01
C ALA A 442 14.42 24.14 -27.91
N GLN A 443 15.28 24.46 -28.88
CA GLN A 443 15.96 23.48 -29.74
C GLN A 443 17.01 22.66 -28.96
N CYS A 444 17.79 23.29 -28.07
CA CYS A 444 18.69 22.58 -27.16
C CYS A 444 17.91 21.61 -26.27
N LEU A 445 16.89 22.09 -25.55
CA LEU A 445 16.04 21.27 -24.69
C LEU A 445 15.32 20.14 -25.45
N GLN A 446 14.92 20.37 -26.71
CA GLN A 446 14.38 19.32 -27.57
C GLN A 446 15.45 18.26 -27.88
N SER A 447 16.66 18.66 -28.28
CA SER A 447 17.76 17.72 -28.56
C SER A 447 18.23 16.95 -27.33
N GLU A 448 18.19 17.57 -26.14
CA GLU A 448 18.46 16.93 -24.86
C GLU A 448 17.38 15.89 -24.51
N LEU A 449 16.11 16.20 -24.76
CA LEU A 449 14.99 15.29 -24.54
C LEU A 449 14.97 14.14 -25.56
N GLU A 450 15.36 14.39 -26.82
CA GLU A 450 15.56 13.35 -27.84
C GLU A 450 16.73 12.42 -27.49
N ALA A 451 17.84 12.97 -26.99
CA ALA A 451 18.97 12.16 -26.48
C ALA A 451 18.56 11.31 -25.26
N GLN A 452 17.89 11.89 -24.26
CA GLN A 452 17.38 11.15 -23.10
C GLN A 452 16.34 10.09 -23.50
N ALA A 453 15.50 10.36 -24.51
CA ALA A 453 14.56 9.37 -25.04
C ALA A 453 15.27 8.18 -25.70
N GLU A 454 16.41 8.42 -26.36
CA GLU A 454 17.23 7.38 -26.97
C GLU A 454 18.02 6.58 -25.92
N GLU A 455 18.64 7.23 -24.92
CA GLU A 455 19.23 6.56 -23.75
C GLU A 455 18.21 5.66 -23.04
N LEU A 456 16.99 6.16 -22.82
CA LEU A 456 15.89 5.38 -22.26
C LEU A 456 15.41 4.27 -23.20
N ARG A 457 15.54 4.40 -24.52
CA ARG A 457 15.26 3.33 -25.50
C ARG A 457 16.32 2.24 -25.39
N GLU A 458 17.60 2.60 -25.34
CA GLU A 458 18.71 1.64 -25.24
C GLU A 458 18.66 0.89 -23.91
N ALA A 459 18.53 1.59 -22.78
CA ALA A 459 18.34 0.97 -21.48
C ALA A 459 17.11 0.03 -21.43
N ARG A 460 16.03 0.34 -22.18
CA ARG A 460 14.86 -0.56 -22.32
C ARG A 460 15.16 -1.80 -23.16
N GLU A 461 15.91 -1.70 -24.26
CA GLU A 461 16.33 -2.86 -25.05
C GLU A 461 17.36 -3.72 -24.29
N GLU A 462 18.28 -3.12 -23.53
CA GLU A 462 19.14 -3.84 -22.58
C GLU A 462 18.33 -4.57 -21.51
N CYS A 463 17.35 -3.90 -20.87
CA CYS A 463 16.45 -4.57 -19.91
C CYS A 463 15.69 -5.74 -20.54
N LYS A 464 15.24 -5.63 -21.79
CA LYS A 464 14.59 -6.74 -22.53
C LYS A 464 15.58 -7.85 -22.88
N GLY A 465 16.82 -7.51 -23.25
CA GLY A 465 17.90 -8.47 -23.51
C GLY A 465 18.23 -9.27 -22.25
N LEU A 466 18.43 -8.58 -21.13
CA LEU A 466 18.63 -9.20 -19.82
C LEU A 466 17.42 -10.04 -19.39
N HIS A 467 16.19 -9.55 -19.59
CA HIS A 467 14.98 -10.29 -19.25
C HIS A 467 14.77 -11.55 -20.11
N THR A 468 15.12 -11.53 -21.40
CA THR A 468 15.03 -12.71 -22.28
C THR A 468 16.14 -13.72 -22.01
N VAL A 469 17.36 -13.27 -21.69
CA VAL A 469 18.44 -14.15 -21.19
C VAL A 469 18.05 -14.79 -19.85
N LEU A 470 17.48 -14.02 -18.92
CA LEU A 470 17.05 -14.49 -17.60
C LEU A 470 15.89 -15.49 -17.70
N ALA A 471 14.88 -15.20 -18.52
CA ALA A 471 13.76 -16.11 -18.80
C ALA A 471 14.18 -17.40 -19.54
N GLY A 472 15.37 -17.42 -20.16
CA GLY A 472 15.99 -18.62 -20.72
C GLY A 472 16.70 -19.51 -19.70
N LEU A 473 16.88 -19.07 -18.45
CA LEU A 473 17.61 -19.80 -17.41
C LEU A 473 16.66 -20.52 -16.44
N PRO A 474 16.93 -21.79 -16.06
CA PRO A 474 16.09 -22.54 -15.12
C PRO A 474 16.14 -22.04 -13.66
N TRP A 475 16.83 -20.92 -13.41
CA TRP A 475 16.87 -20.22 -12.12
C TRP A 475 15.66 -19.30 -11.89
N ASP A 476 14.93 -19.00 -12.97
CA ASP A 476 13.83 -18.04 -12.98
C ASP A 476 12.71 -18.43 -11.99
N ASP A 477 12.50 -19.74 -11.78
CA ASP A 477 11.55 -20.30 -10.81
C ASP A 477 11.98 -20.05 -9.35
N GLY A 478 13.28 -19.93 -9.09
CA GLY A 478 13.85 -19.53 -7.79
C GLY A 478 13.72 -18.03 -7.56
N LEU A 479 14.04 -17.21 -8.57
CA LEU A 479 13.85 -15.75 -8.49
C LEU A 479 12.36 -15.38 -8.34
N ARG A 480 11.46 -16.04 -9.06
CA ARG A 480 10.00 -15.88 -8.94
C ARG A 480 9.45 -16.39 -7.60
N LYS A 481 10.17 -17.23 -6.85
CA LYS A 481 9.84 -17.57 -5.44
C LYS A 481 10.33 -16.45 -4.52
N ALA A 482 11.61 -16.09 -4.59
CA ALA A 482 12.19 -15.01 -3.78
C ALA A 482 11.47 -13.65 -3.93
N LEU A 483 11.03 -13.30 -5.14
CA LEU A 483 10.22 -12.09 -5.39
C LEU A 483 8.83 -12.18 -4.74
N ARG A 484 8.14 -13.33 -4.81
CA ARG A 484 6.86 -13.51 -4.10
C ARG A 484 7.03 -13.51 -2.59
N GLU A 485 8.07 -14.13 -2.07
CA GLU A 485 8.41 -14.12 -0.64
C GLU A 485 8.72 -12.70 -0.15
N ARG A 486 9.45 -11.90 -0.95
CA ARG A 486 9.66 -10.46 -0.73
C ARG A 486 8.34 -9.69 -0.74
N ASP A 487 7.50 -9.90 -1.74
CA ASP A 487 6.26 -9.13 -1.92
C ASP A 487 5.20 -9.49 -0.87
N GLU A 488 5.14 -10.75 -0.45
CA GLU A 488 4.40 -11.18 0.75
C GLU A 488 4.95 -10.55 2.04
N ALA A 489 6.29 -10.44 2.18
CA ALA A 489 6.89 -9.79 3.34
C ALA A 489 6.62 -8.27 3.37
N ILE A 490 6.61 -7.61 2.20
CA ILE A 490 6.21 -6.21 2.05
C ILE A 490 4.72 -6.04 2.41
N ALA A 491 3.83 -6.91 1.92
CA ALA A 491 2.41 -6.85 2.25
C ALA A 491 2.15 -7.09 3.75
N LYS A 492 2.86 -8.05 4.37
CA LYS A 492 2.80 -8.30 5.83
C LYS A 492 3.33 -7.10 6.63
N LYS A 493 4.42 -6.47 6.18
CA LYS A 493 4.95 -5.22 6.78
C LYS A 493 3.92 -4.08 6.68
N GLN A 494 3.34 -3.85 5.51
CA GLN A 494 2.33 -2.81 5.29
C GLN A 494 1.07 -3.03 6.13
N GLY A 495 0.64 -4.28 6.32
CA GLY A 495 -0.44 -4.63 7.25
C GLY A 495 -0.13 -4.19 8.68
N VAL A 496 1.06 -4.53 9.19
CA VAL A 496 1.51 -4.12 10.54
C VAL A 496 1.70 -2.59 10.65
N GLU A 497 2.15 -1.92 9.60
CA GLU A 497 2.24 -0.44 9.59
C GLU A 497 0.85 0.22 9.67
N VAL A 498 -0.17 -0.33 8.99
CA VAL A 498 -1.56 0.13 9.09
C VAL A 498 -2.17 -0.18 10.47
N GLU A 499 -1.92 -1.36 11.02
CA GLU A 499 -2.37 -1.70 12.38
C GLU A 499 -1.71 -0.81 13.45
N LEU A 500 -0.44 -0.45 13.27
CA LEU A 500 0.30 0.42 14.19
C LEU A 500 -0.22 1.87 14.15
N GLU A 501 -0.45 2.43 12.97
CA GLU A 501 -1.00 3.78 12.87
C GLU A 501 -2.45 3.84 13.36
N ARG A 502 -3.25 2.78 13.15
CA ARG A 502 -4.57 2.65 13.79
C ARG A 502 -4.47 2.60 15.32
N CYS A 503 -3.55 1.82 15.89
CA CYS A 503 -3.33 1.81 17.35
C CYS A 503 -2.92 3.20 17.89
N ARG A 504 -2.24 4.01 17.07
CA ARG A 504 -1.86 5.39 17.38
C ARG A 504 -3.06 6.34 17.30
N GLU A 505 -3.95 6.19 16.34
CA GLU A 505 -5.24 6.91 16.26
C GLU A 505 -6.13 6.57 17.48
N ASP A 506 -6.26 5.29 17.82
CA ASP A 506 -6.98 4.81 19.01
C ASP A 506 -6.37 5.41 20.30
N MET A 507 -5.03 5.46 20.42
CA MET A 507 -4.33 6.09 21.55
C MET A 507 -4.59 7.61 21.62
N VAL A 508 -4.57 8.33 20.50
CA VAL A 508 -4.83 9.78 20.45
C VAL A 508 -6.29 10.09 20.80
N THR A 509 -7.25 9.32 20.29
CA THR A 509 -8.66 9.51 20.63
C THR A 509 -8.96 9.20 22.08
N LEU A 510 -8.37 8.13 22.66
CA LEU A 510 -8.43 7.86 24.10
C LEU A 510 -7.79 8.96 24.95
N SER A 511 -6.67 9.53 24.51
CA SER A 511 -6.01 10.67 25.18
C SER A 511 -6.89 11.92 25.17
N ASN A 512 -7.60 12.19 24.06
CA ASN A 512 -8.53 13.32 23.97
C ASN A 512 -9.77 13.11 24.85
N GLN A 513 -10.36 11.91 24.84
CA GLN A 513 -11.47 11.56 25.75
C GLN A 513 -11.08 11.69 27.22
N LEU A 514 -9.84 11.31 27.59
CA LEU A 514 -9.32 11.49 28.94
C LEU A 514 -9.15 12.98 29.28
N LEU A 515 -8.66 13.80 28.35
CA LEU A 515 -8.54 15.25 28.53
C LEU A 515 -9.92 15.92 28.72
N GLU A 516 -10.91 15.54 27.92
CA GLU A 516 -12.30 15.99 28.05
C GLU A 516 -12.91 15.60 29.39
N ALA A 517 -12.70 14.35 29.83
CA ALA A 517 -13.18 13.87 31.13
C ALA A 517 -12.49 14.58 32.31
N ILE A 518 -11.20 14.92 32.19
CA ILE A 518 -10.48 15.74 33.16
C ILE A 518 -11.05 17.17 33.19
N GLN A 519 -11.30 17.78 32.04
CA GLN A 519 -11.89 19.12 31.97
C GLN A 519 -13.28 19.16 32.60
N GLN A 520 -14.17 18.23 32.25
CA GLN A 520 -15.50 18.12 32.86
C GLN A 520 -15.43 17.95 34.39
N LYS A 521 -14.44 17.20 34.90
CA LYS A 521 -14.21 17.05 36.34
C LYS A 521 -13.71 18.35 36.99
N VAL A 522 -12.86 19.12 36.31
CA VAL A 522 -12.40 20.44 36.77
C VAL A 522 -13.57 21.43 36.80
N ASP A 523 -14.40 21.48 35.75
CA ASP A 523 -15.56 22.34 35.67
C ASP A 523 -16.57 22.05 36.79
N LEU A 524 -16.79 20.75 37.10
CA LEU A 524 -17.62 20.33 38.23
C LEU A 524 -16.99 20.66 39.60
N SER A 525 -15.66 20.63 39.74
CA SER A 525 -14.97 21.07 40.96
C SER A 525 -15.16 22.57 41.19
N GLN A 526 -14.97 23.38 40.15
CA GLN A 526 -15.18 24.84 40.21
C GLN A 526 -16.63 25.19 40.53
N GLN A 527 -17.61 24.45 39.99
CA GLN A 527 -19.01 24.60 40.37
C GLN A 527 -19.25 24.23 41.85
N LEU A 528 -18.65 23.15 42.34
CA LEU A 528 -18.75 22.77 43.76
C LEU A 528 -18.08 23.76 44.71
N GLU A 529 -16.97 24.38 44.30
CA GLU A 529 -16.29 25.45 45.04
C GLU A 529 -17.17 26.72 45.10
N ALA A 530 -17.75 27.15 43.97
CA ALA A 530 -18.69 28.27 43.93
C ALA A 530 -19.94 28.02 44.82
N TRP A 531 -20.52 26.81 44.76
CA TRP A 531 -21.63 26.42 45.65
C TRP A 531 -21.24 26.37 47.13
N GLN A 532 -19.98 26.06 47.46
CA GLN A 532 -19.47 26.12 48.84
C GLN A 532 -19.32 27.56 49.32
N ASP A 533 -18.83 28.48 48.49
CA ASP A 533 -18.69 29.89 48.83
C ASP A 533 -20.06 30.58 48.99
N ASP A 534 -21.02 30.31 48.10
CA ASP A 534 -22.41 30.78 48.26
C ASP A 534 -23.04 30.26 49.55
N MET A 535 -22.85 28.97 49.88
CA MET A 535 -23.35 28.38 51.12
C MET A 535 -22.68 29.00 52.35
N GLN A 536 -21.37 29.27 52.29
CA GLN A 536 -20.65 29.99 53.36
C GLN A 536 -21.13 31.43 53.53
N MET A 537 -21.44 32.14 52.45
CA MET A 537 -22.06 33.47 52.52
C MET A 537 -23.43 33.42 53.20
N VAL A 538 -24.31 32.48 52.79
CA VAL A 538 -25.64 32.30 53.39
C VAL A 538 -25.55 31.93 54.88
N ILE A 539 -24.65 31.02 55.26
CA ILE A 539 -24.41 30.68 56.67
C ILE A 539 -23.87 31.90 57.44
N GLY A 540 -22.92 32.64 56.86
CA GLY A 540 -22.35 33.84 57.44
C GLY A 540 -23.38 34.98 57.63
N GLU A 541 -24.32 35.13 56.71
CA GLU A 541 -25.43 36.08 56.83
C GLU A 541 -26.47 35.63 57.86
N GLN A 542 -26.86 34.34 57.87
CA GLN A 542 -27.73 33.78 58.91
C GLN A 542 -27.12 33.93 60.31
N LEU A 543 -25.81 33.72 60.46
CA LEU A 543 -25.09 33.95 61.72
C LEU A 543 -25.08 35.43 62.12
N LYS A 544 -24.79 36.35 61.19
CA LYS A 544 -24.87 37.80 61.45
C LYS A 544 -26.28 38.22 61.87
N GLU A 545 -27.31 37.69 61.22
CA GLU A 545 -28.72 37.98 61.51
C GLU A 545 -29.19 37.35 62.84
N GLN A 546 -28.69 36.17 63.22
CA GLN A 546 -28.87 35.64 64.58
C GLN A 546 -28.18 36.52 65.61
N HIS A 547 -26.90 36.89 65.42
CA HIS A 547 -26.20 37.80 66.33
C HIS A 547 -26.92 39.16 66.43
N ARG A 548 -27.51 39.67 65.35
CA ARG A 548 -28.33 40.91 65.38
C ARG A 548 -29.62 40.72 66.17
N LYS A 549 -30.32 39.58 66.02
CA LYS A 549 -31.52 39.22 66.80
C LYS A 549 -31.21 39.00 68.28
N ASP A 550 -30.08 38.36 68.59
CA ASP A 550 -29.66 38.10 69.98
C ASP A 550 -29.05 39.34 70.64
N MET A 551 -28.38 40.22 69.90
CA MET A 551 -28.05 41.57 70.39
C MET A 551 -29.31 42.42 70.62
N ALA A 552 -30.34 42.33 69.75
CA ALA A 552 -31.61 43.00 70.01
C ALA A 552 -32.32 42.44 71.27
N ARG A 553 -32.26 41.12 71.50
CA ARG A 553 -32.70 40.47 72.75
C ARG A 553 -31.86 40.93 73.95
N HIS A 554 -30.54 40.99 73.83
CA HIS A 554 -29.63 41.46 74.89
C HIS A 554 -29.72 42.96 75.16
N VAL A 555 -30.16 43.79 74.21
CA VAL A 555 -30.51 45.20 74.47
C VAL A 555 -31.89 45.30 75.13
N SER A 556 -32.87 44.49 74.69
CA SER A 556 -34.19 44.43 75.31
C SER A 556 -34.19 43.86 76.75
N ALA A 557 -33.29 42.93 77.05
CA ALA A 557 -33.08 42.35 78.38
C ALA A 557 -31.90 42.99 79.14
N GLY A 558 -31.11 43.84 78.49
CA GLY A 558 -29.89 44.47 79.03
C GLY A 558 -30.16 45.56 80.04
N SER A 559 -31.41 46.03 80.15
CA SER A 559 -31.86 46.86 81.27
C SER A 559 -32.28 46.00 82.47
N LEU A 560 -31.36 45.14 82.98
CA LEU A 560 -31.24 44.71 84.40
C LEU A 560 -30.19 43.60 84.62
N ARG A 561 -29.21 43.89 85.50
CA ARG A 561 -28.46 42.96 86.39
C ARG A 561 -27.73 41.70 85.84
N THR A 562 -26.40 41.83 85.75
CA THR A 562 -25.37 41.05 86.50
C THR A 562 -25.53 39.52 86.73
N LYS A 563 -24.61 38.68 86.20
CA LYS A 563 -23.54 37.95 86.96
C LYS A 563 -22.88 36.77 86.20
N THR A 564 -21.65 36.47 86.63
CA THR A 564 -20.92 35.17 86.63
C THR A 564 -20.60 34.42 85.31
N VAL A 565 -19.31 34.17 85.13
CA VAL A 565 -18.68 33.17 84.22
C VAL A 565 -18.58 31.81 84.91
N PRO A 566 -18.73 30.69 84.18
CA PRO A 566 -17.77 29.58 84.31
C PRO A 566 -17.30 29.03 82.94
N GLN A 567 -16.46 27.98 82.97
CA GLN A 567 -15.63 27.50 81.85
C GLN A 567 -16.21 26.33 81.03
N ASP A 568 -15.45 25.98 79.97
CA ASP A 568 -15.20 24.63 79.43
C ASP A 568 -16.24 23.94 78.52
N THR A 569 -16.00 24.03 77.21
CA THR A 569 -16.37 23.02 76.20
C THR A 569 -15.21 22.67 75.26
N LYS A 570 -14.05 22.26 75.80
CA LYS A 570 -12.90 21.75 75.00
C LYS A 570 -13.16 20.42 74.25
N GLY A 571 -14.39 19.90 74.26
CA GLY A 571 -14.73 18.56 73.77
C GLY A 571 -15.37 18.47 72.37
N PHE A 572 -15.84 19.57 71.77
CA PHE A 572 -16.75 19.46 70.60
C PHE A 572 -16.07 19.46 69.22
N PHE A 573 -14.83 19.96 69.11
CA PHE A 573 -14.17 20.15 67.80
C PHE A 573 -13.41 18.92 67.26
N LEU A 574 -13.25 17.85 68.04
CA LEU A 574 -12.40 16.69 67.67
C LEU A 574 -13.17 15.46 67.16
N SER A 575 -14.51 15.49 67.13
CA SER A 575 -15.34 14.35 66.68
C SER A 575 -15.79 14.44 65.21
N PHE A 576 -15.59 15.57 64.52
CA PHE A 576 -16.16 15.80 63.19
C PHE A 576 -15.21 15.47 62.01
N LEU A 577 -13.91 15.34 62.27
CA LEU A 577 -12.86 15.14 61.24
C LEU A 577 -12.40 13.67 61.11
N LYS A 578 -13.30 12.71 61.30
CA LYS A 578 -12.97 11.27 61.23
C LYS A 578 -13.82 10.47 60.23
N ASN A 579 -14.43 11.15 59.25
CA ASN A 579 -15.24 10.50 58.21
C ASN A 579 -15.39 11.35 56.94
N ILE A 580 -14.25 11.82 56.41
CA ILE A 580 -14.05 12.24 55.00
C ILE A 580 -12.74 11.58 54.56
#